data_AF-A0A4R5EHL2-F1
#
_entry.id   AF-A0A4R5EHL2-F1
#
_cell.length_a   1.000
_cell.length_b   1.000
_cell.length_c   1.000
_cell.angle_alpha   90.00
_cell.angle_beta   90.00
_cell.angle_gamma   90.00
#
_symmetry.space_group_name_H-M   'P 1'
#
loop_
_entity.id
_entity.type
_entity.pdbx_description
1 polymer ?
#
loop_
_entity_poly.entity_id
_entity_poly.type
_entity_poly.pdbx_seq_one_letter_code
_entity_poly.pdbx_strand_id
1 'polypeptide(L)'
;MPGTGTRELGYLRTNILPAPLGIAAHHFLSSHAPKSAAEFLARYRYLAVDEKLSWEFHTGVAPSKMRAPAADVDRWIEATRTLVLRVREISNERDAARHRRYSRFAPIWRRALWMIRNPGGRTKVEEAYRAVCDRLDSELVLAYQAYDEQAAGLTELVEAELERKELAAQREREAWQRRQLREREERAAALGGPEDAVWACSVTESSQGRRRIEIWLPALDGDPVGLDERPSLTNATAREVQAEIARERAAHPHTPVHWGINTARAMRERHGDRAYAEVETWEELTGERIEVHPGRSRDGRGSGHTATHGPSSTYGSDYGGGGHGGGDYGGGGFAGGGFGGSY
;
A
#
# COMPACT_ATOMS: atom_id res chain seq x y z
N MET A 1 34.38 -8.50 31.44
CA MET A 1 33.45 -7.42 31.04
C MET A 1 32.58 -7.96 29.92
N PRO A 2 31.41 -8.56 30.19
CA PRO A 2 30.51 -8.98 29.13
C PRO A 2 30.04 -7.72 28.38
N GLY A 3 30.33 -7.66 27.08
CA GLY A 3 30.06 -6.49 26.25
C GLY A 3 28.55 -6.22 26.20
N THR A 4 28.17 -5.00 26.53
CA THR A 4 26.84 -4.42 26.33
C THR A 4 26.59 -4.16 24.84
N GLY A 5 26.70 -5.21 24.02
CA GLY A 5 26.42 -5.15 22.60
C GLY A 5 24.91 -5.08 22.38
N THR A 6 24.45 -4.17 21.53
CA THR A 6 23.09 -4.23 20.98
C THR A 6 23.11 -5.06 19.70
N ARG A 7 22.03 -5.80 19.45
CA ARG A 7 21.84 -6.61 18.24
C ARG A 7 20.48 -6.31 17.62
N GLU A 8 20.39 -6.47 16.31
CA GLU A 8 19.10 -6.43 15.62
C GLU A 8 18.28 -7.68 15.97
N LEU A 9 16.99 -7.47 16.21
CA LEU A 9 15.99 -8.49 16.46
C LEU A 9 14.86 -8.35 15.46
N GLY A 10 14.48 -9.47 14.83
CA GLY A 10 13.21 -9.59 14.12
C GLY A 10 12.09 -9.85 15.11
N TYR A 11 10.93 -9.21 14.96
CA TYR A 11 9.75 -9.50 15.76
C TYR A 11 8.49 -9.54 14.90
N LEU A 12 7.53 -10.36 15.34
CA LEU A 12 6.21 -10.50 14.74
C LEU A 12 5.15 -10.20 15.78
N ARG A 13 4.14 -9.41 15.39
CA ARG A 13 2.90 -9.26 16.17
C ARG A 13 1.90 -10.27 15.63
N THR A 14 1.50 -11.23 16.45
CA THR A 14 0.56 -12.27 16.05
C THR A 14 -0.38 -12.65 17.19
N ASN A 15 -1.62 -12.97 16.85
CA ASN A 15 -2.57 -13.70 17.68
C ASN A 15 -2.81 -15.13 17.15
N ILE A 16 -2.10 -15.52 16.10
CA ILE A 16 -2.16 -16.84 15.46
C ILE A 16 -1.06 -17.71 16.08
N LEU A 17 -1.44 -18.94 16.45
CA LEU A 17 -0.53 -19.96 16.98
C LEU A 17 0.56 -20.32 15.94
N PRO A 18 1.81 -20.61 16.36
CA PRO A 18 2.87 -21.08 15.46
C PRO A 18 2.46 -22.30 14.62
N ALA A 19 3.05 -22.46 13.44
CA ALA A 19 2.84 -23.63 12.59
C ALA A 19 3.26 -24.92 13.33
N PRO A 20 2.51 -26.02 13.17
CA PRO A 20 1.57 -26.30 12.07
C PRO A 20 0.12 -25.84 12.29
N LEU A 21 -0.17 -25.01 13.31
CA LEU A 21 -1.54 -24.61 13.66
C LEU A 21 -2.17 -23.52 12.75
N GLY A 22 -1.49 -23.15 11.65
CA GLY A 22 -1.92 -22.12 10.71
C GLY A 22 -3.28 -22.40 10.07
N ILE A 23 -4.14 -21.36 10.04
CA ILE A 23 -5.54 -21.31 9.57
C ILE A 23 -6.51 -22.21 10.36
N ALA A 24 -6.02 -23.30 10.96
CA ALA A 24 -6.81 -24.21 11.79
C ALA A 24 -6.89 -23.81 13.28
N ALA A 25 -6.27 -22.70 13.72
CA ALA A 25 -6.34 -22.25 15.13
C ALA A 25 -7.79 -22.04 15.63
N HIS A 26 -8.69 -21.56 14.75
CA HIS A 26 -10.13 -21.47 15.05
C HIS A 26 -10.82 -22.83 15.23
N HIS A 27 -10.25 -23.91 14.69
CA HIS A 27 -10.66 -25.29 14.93
C HIS A 27 -9.82 -26.00 16.01
N PHE A 28 -8.69 -25.42 16.41
CA PHE A 28 -7.76 -25.97 17.38
C PHE A 28 -8.25 -25.74 18.80
N LEU A 29 -8.86 -24.59 19.09
CA LEU A 29 -9.67 -24.47 20.29
C LEU A 29 -10.88 -25.38 20.12
N SER A 30 -11.04 -26.37 20.99
CA SER A 30 -12.27 -27.14 20.99
C SER A 30 -13.43 -26.17 21.25
N SER A 31 -14.62 -26.44 20.71
CA SER A 31 -15.86 -25.76 21.14
C SER A 31 -16.18 -25.95 22.64
N HIS A 32 -15.28 -26.60 23.39
CA HIS A 32 -15.40 -27.01 24.78
C HIS A 32 -14.29 -26.40 25.67
N ALA A 33 -13.32 -25.67 25.10
CA ALA A 33 -12.34 -24.96 25.91
C ALA A 33 -13.06 -23.94 26.81
N PRO A 34 -12.69 -23.82 28.11
CA PRO A 34 -13.24 -22.78 28.95
C PRO A 34 -12.95 -21.41 28.32
N LYS A 35 -13.95 -20.51 28.31
CA LYS A 35 -13.85 -19.18 27.66
C LYS A 35 -12.57 -18.44 28.04
N SER A 36 -12.13 -18.55 29.29
CA SER A 36 -10.90 -17.94 29.79
C SER A 36 -9.61 -18.43 29.11
N ALA A 37 -9.51 -19.71 28.75
CA ALA A 37 -8.36 -20.26 28.04
C ALA A 37 -8.36 -19.83 26.58
N ALA A 38 -9.53 -19.85 25.93
CA ALA A 38 -9.69 -19.36 24.57
C ALA A 38 -9.33 -17.87 24.44
N GLU A 39 -9.83 -17.05 25.37
CA GLU A 39 -9.52 -15.61 25.43
C GLU A 39 -8.03 -15.36 25.69
N PHE A 40 -7.39 -16.13 26.57
CA PHE A 40 -5.96 -16.01 26.86
C PHE A 40 -5.09 -16.34 25.63
N LEU A 41 -5.43 -17.39 24.91
CA LEU A 41 -4.70 -17.83 23.71
C LEU A 41 -4.93 -16.89 22.51
N ALA A 42 -6.08 -16.22 22.45
CA ALA A 42 -6.40 -15.26 21.40
C ALA A 42 -5.70 -13.88 21.55
N ARG A 43 -4.97 -13.64 22.65
CA ARG A 43 -4.24 -12.37 22.86
C ARG A 43 -3.13 -12.20 21.84
N TYR A 44 -3.03 -10.98 21.30
CA TYR A 44 -1.87 -10.58 20.51
C TYR A 44 -0.61 -10.62 21.35
N ARG A 45 0.45 -11.17 20.78
CA ARG A 45 1.79 -11.21 21.37
C ARG A 45 2.82 -10.76 20.36
N TYR A 46 3.90 -10.20 20.90
CA TYR A 46 5.13 -10.00 20.14
C TYR A 46 6.01 -11.23 20.32
N LEU A 47 6.46 -11.79 19.20
CA LEU A 47 7.35 -12.95 19.16
C LEU A 47 8.68 -12.54 18.56
N ALA A 48 9.76 -12.81 19.29
CA ALA A 48 11.12 -12.62 18.80
C ALA A 48 11.47 -13.74 17.82
N VAL A 49 11.88 -13.40 16.60
CA VAL A 49 12.16 -14.35 15.53
C VAL A 49 13.51 -14.07 14.88
N ASP A 50 14.21 -15.16 14.56
CA ASP A 50 15.31 -15.16 13.61
C ASP A 50 14.84 -15.66 12.23
N GLU A 51 15.76 -15.72 11.27
CA GLU A 51 15.48 -16.21 9.92
C GLU A 51 14.98 -17.66 9.87
N LYS A 52 15.36 -18.49 10.86
CA LYS A 52 14.90 -19.89 10.92
C LYS A 52 13.47 -19.98 11.44
N LEU A 53 13.14 -19.16 12.44
CA LEU A 53 11.82 -19.08 13.05
C LEU A 53 10.80 -18.35 12.19
N SER A 54 11.20 -17.40 11.34
CA SER A 54 10.24 -16.63 10.53
C SER A 54 9.37 -17.52 9.63
N TRP A 55 9.90 -18.66 9.17
CA TRP A 55 9.15 -19.62 8.35
C TRP A 55 8.16 -20.48 9.15
N GLU A 56 8.26 -20.49 10.47
CA GLU A 56 7.36 -21.20 11.38
C GLU A 56 6.05 -20.45 11.63
N PHE A 57 5.99 -19.18 11.24
CA PHE A 57 4.79 -18.38 11.31
C PHE A 57 4.30 -18.21 9.88
N HIS A 58 3.14 -18.78 9.55
CA HIS A 58 2.48 -18.58 8.25
C HIS A 58 1.93 -17.15 8.08
N THR A 59 2.68 -16.15 8.54
CA THR A 59 2.38 -14.75 8.36
C THR A 59 2.96 -14.32 7.03
N GLY A 60 2.14 -13.88 6.07
CA GLY A 60 2.61 -13.24 4.83
C GLY A 60 3.30 -11.88 5.06
N VAL A 61 3.72 -11.59 6.29
CA VAL A 61 4.29 -10.33 6.75
C VAL A 61 5.72 -10.60 7.19
N ALA A 62 6.66 -9.88 6.60
CA ALA A 62 8.06 -9.95 7.00
C ALA A 62 8.23 -9.47 8.45
N PRO A 63 9.13 -10.09 9.24
CA PRO A 63 9.42 -9.63 10.59
C PRO A 63 9.85 -8.16 10.61
N SER A 64 9.27 -7.40 11.54
CA SER A 64 9.73 -6.03 11.82
C SER A 64 11.05 -6.09 12.56
N LYS A 65 11.89 -5.07 12.39
CA LYS A 65 13.24 -5.03 12.96
C LYS A 65 13.34 -3.94 14.02
N MET A 66 14.04 -4.28 15.11
CA MET A 66 14.43 -3.33 16.16
C MET A 66 15.79 -3.68 16.74
N ARG A 67 16.42 -2.75 17.47
CA ARG A 67 17.66 -3.01 18.21
C ARG A 67 17.37 -3.22 19.69
N ALA A 68 17.98 -4.25 20.27
CA ALA A 68 17.85 -4.56 21.69
C ALA A 68 19.19 -5.08 22.25
N PRO A 69 19.39 -5.14 23.58
CA PRO A 69 20.58 -5.76 24.18
C PRO A 69 20.73 -7.22 23.73
N ALA A 70 21.93 -7.63 23.32
CA ALA A 70 22.15 -8.96 22.73
C ALA A 70 21.68 -10.11 23.64
N ALA A 71 21.89 -9.99 24.95
CA ALA A 71 21.44 -10.97 25.94
C ALA A 71 19.91 -11.13 25.97
N ASP A 72 19.16 -10.03 25.85
CA ASP A 72 17.70 -10.06 25.79
C ASP A 72 17.23 -10.67 24.46
N VAL A 73 17.90 -10.34 23.36
CA VAL A 73 17.58 -10.93 22.04
C VAL A 73 17.73 -12.45 22.05
N ASP A 74 18.84 -12.98 22.56
CA ASP A 74 19.07 -14.43 22.64
C ASP A 74 18.01 -15.11 23.52
N ARG A 75 17.71 -14.53 24.70
CA ARG A 75 16.67 -15.03 25.59
C ARG A 75 15.30 -15.07 24.92
N TRP A 76 14.89 -13.99 24.26
CA TRP A 76 13.57 -13.92 23.63
C TRP A 76 13.45 -14.85 22.43
N ILE A 77 14.50 -14.99 21.61
CA ILE A 77 14.51 -15.96 20.51
C ILE A 77 14.37 -17.38 21.06
N GLU A 78 15.08 -17.72 22.14
CA GLU A 78 15.01 -19.05 22.74
C GLU A 78 13.64 -19.34 23.37
N ALA A 79 13.01 -18.33 23.97
CA ALA A 79 11.62 -18.42 24.45
C ALA A 79 10.67 -18.75 23.29
N THR A 80 10.80 -18.06 22.15
CA THR A 80 9.99 -18.35 20.95
C THR A 80 10.25 -19.76 20.40
N ARG A 81 11.51 -20.21 20.34
CA ARG A 81 11.85 -21.58 19.91
C ARG A 81 11.20 -22.63 20.80
N THR A 82 11.30 -22.44 22.11
CA THR A 82 10.72 -23.34 23.12
C THR A 82 9.20 -23.41 22.95
N LEU A 83 8.54 -22.27 22.77
CA LEU A 83 7.11 -22.21 22.49
C LEU A 83 6.75 -22.96 21.20
N VAL A 84 7.45 -22.72 20.10
CA VAL A 84 7.17 -23.38 18.80
C VAL A 84 7.33 -24.90 18.92
N LEU A 85 8.40 -25.38 19.56
CA LEU A 85 8.60 -26.82 19.80
C LEU A 85 7.46 -27.40 20.64
N ARG A 86 7.05 -26.71 21.71
CA ARG A 86 5.98 -27.21 22.58
C ARG A 86 4.62 -27.24 21.87
N VAL A 87 4.32 -26.22 21.07
CA VAL A 87 3.12 -26.15 20.24
C VAL A 87 3.08 -27.30 19.23
N ARG A 88 4.22 -27.63 18.60
CA ARG A 88 4.35 -28.78 17.70
C ARG A 88 4.09 -30.11 18.39
N GLU A 89 4.65 -30.32 19.58
CA GLU A 89 4.41 -31.53 20.38
C GLU A 89 2.91 -31.69 20.70
N ILE A 90 2.28 -30.63 21.19
CA ILE A 90 0.84 -30.60 21.52
C ILE A 90 -0.01 -30.88 20.27
N SER A 91 0.34 -30.29 19.13
CA SER A 91 -0.35 -30.53 17.86
C SER A 91 -0.26 -31.99 17.43
N ASN A 92 0.95 -32.57 17.48
CA ASN A 92 1.17 -33.97 17.11
C ASN A 92 0.39 -34.94 18.01
N GLU A 93 0.33 -34.65 19.31
CA GLU A 93 -0.46 -35.46 20.25
C GLU A 93 -1.96 -35.32 20.00
N ARG A 94 -2.45 -34.11 19.69
CA ARG A 94 -3.84 -33.88 19.32
C ARG A 94 -4.23 -34.61 18.03
N ASP A 95 -3.38 -34.58 17.02
CA ASP A 95 -3.60 -35.31 15.77
C ASP A 95 -3.60 -36.82 15.98
N ALA A 96 -2.67 -37.34 16.80
CA ALA A 96 -2.67 -38.74 17.20
C ALA A 96 -3.97 -39.13 17.92
N ALA A 97 -4.47 -38.28 18.84
CA ALA A 97 -5.75 -38.48 19.51
C ALA A 97 -6.94 -38.44 18.55
N ARG A 98 -6.93 -37.52 17.57
CA ARG A 98 -7.95 -37.40 16.52
C ARG A 98 -7.97 -38.65 15.63
N HIS A 99 -6.81 -39.18 15.25
CA HIS A 99 -6.70 -40.42 14.49
C HIS A 99 -7.22 -41.63 15.27
N ARG A 100 -7.01 -41.66 16.60
CA ARG A 100 -7.62 -42.69 17.47
C ARG A 100 -9.14 -42.57 17.55
N ARG A 101 -9.69 -41.36 17.45
CA ARG A 101 -11.14 -41.10 17.44
C ARG A 101 -11.83 -41.52 16.14
N TYR A 102 -11.19 -41.34 14.98
CA TYR A 102 -11.79 -41.59 13.66
C TYR A 102 -11.10 -42.72 12.88
N SER A 103 -11.63 -43.94 12.95
CA SER A 103 -11.16 -45.08 12.12
C SER A 103 -11.76 -45.13 10.70
N ARG A 104 -12.64 -44.19 10.35
CA ARG A 104 -13.41 -44.14 9.08
C ARG A 104 -12.53 -44.20 7.82
N PHE A 105 -11.31 -43.70 7.89
CA PHE A 105 -10.37 -43.65 6.77
C PHE A 105 -9.34 -44.80 6.80
N ALA A 106 -9.46 -45.73 7.75
CA ALA A 106 -8.59 -46.89 7.85
C ALA A 106 -9.18 -48.09 7.07
N PRO A 107 -8.34 -49.00 6.56
CA PRO A 107 -8.79 -50.25 5.96
C PRO A 107 -9.77 -51.01 6.87
N ILE A 108 -10.69 -51.77 6.28
CA ILE A 108 -11.79 -52.48 6.99
C ILE A 108 -11.29 -53.27 8.21
N TRP A 109 -10.13 -53.93 8.10
CA TRP A 109 -9.53 -54.69 9.21
C TRP A 109 -9.12 -53.81 10.41
N ARG A 110 -8.60 -52.59 10.18
CA ARG A 110 -8.30 -51.63 11.27
C ARG A 110 -9.56 -51.08 11.90
N ARG A 111 -10.63 -50.90 11.11
CA ARG A 111 -11.94 -50.50 11.62
C ARG A 111 -12.55 -51.59 12.50
N ALA A 112 -12.43 -52.86 12.10
CA ALA A 112 -12.83 -54.00 12.93
C ALA A 112 -12.01 -54.08 14.23
N LEU A 113 -10.68 -53.96 14.16
CA LEU A 113 -9.82 -53.90 15.34
C LEU A 113 -10.16 -52.72 16.26
N TRP A 114 -10.52 -51.56 15.70
CA TRP A 114 -10.94 -50.40 16.46
C TRP A 114 -12.25 -50.66 17.22
N MET A 115 -13.22 -51.34 16.60
CA MET A 115 -14.47 -51.74 17.25
C MET A 115 -14.23 -52.76 18.37
N ILE A 116 -13.31 -53.72 18.16
CA ILE A 116 -12.92 -54.71 19.17
C ILE A 116 -12.18 -54.05 20.35
N ARG A 117 -11.28 -53.10 20.07
CA ARG A 117 -10.45 -52.44 21.08
C ARG A 117 -11.20 -51.37 21.89
N ASN A 118 -12.35 -50.89 21.41
CA ASN A 118 -13.18 -49.89 22.08
C ASN A 118 -14.61 -50.43 22.33
N PRO A 119 -14.77 -51.47 23.17
CA PRO A 119 -16.08 -52.12 23.41
C PRO A 119 -17.08 -51.19 24.11
N GLY A 120 -16.63 -50.09 24.70
CA GLY A 120 -17.45 -49.06 25.33
C GLY A 120 -18.20 -48.13 24.37
N GLY A 121 -18.05 -48.33 23.06
CA GLY A 121 -18.79 -47.59 22.03
C GLY A 121 -18.26 -46.18 21.76
N ARG A 122 -18.95 -45.48 20.84
CA ARG A 122 -18.56 -44.15 20.33
C ARG A 122 -18.50 -43.08 21.44
N THR A 123 -19.40 -43.15 22.42
CA THR A 123 -19.48 -42.16 23.52
C THR A 123 -18.23 -42.16 24.39
N LYS A 124 -17.72 -43.33 24.79
CA LYS A 124 -16.48 -43.39 25.61
C LYS A 124 -15.24 -42.93 24.87
N VAL A 125 -15.16 -43.20 23.56
CA VAL A 125 -14.06 -42.69 22.72
C VAL A 125 -14.15 -41.16 22.58
N GLU A 126 -15.36 -40.62 22.48
CA GLU A 126 -15.61 -39.18 22.47
C GLU A 126 -15.21 -38.52 23.78
N GLU A 127 -15.61 -39.08 24.92
CA GLU A 127 -15.24 -38.60 26.26
C GLU A 127 -13.73 -38.66 26.48
N ALA A 128 -13.08 -39.77 26.11
CA ALA A 128 -11.63 -39.90 26.20
C ALA A 128 -10.90 -38.88 25.30
N TYR A 129 -11.42 -38.64 24.10
CA TYR A 129 -10.87 -37.61 23.22
C TYR A 129 -11.03 -36.21 23.81
N ARG A 130 -12.20 -35.88 24.37
CA ARG A 130 -12.44 -34.58 25.03
C ARG A 130 -11.50 -34.37 26.20
N ALA A 131 -11.34 -35.36 27.07
CA ALA A 131 -10.40 -35.30 28.20
C ALA A 131 -8.95 -35.06 27.73
N VAL A 132 -8.53 -35.67 26.61
CA VAL A 132 -7.23 -35.39 26.01
C VAL A 132 -7.15 -33.96 25.48
N CYS A 133 -8.18 -33.46 24.79
CA CYS A 133 -8.23 -32.08 24.33
C CYS A 133 -8.15 -31.07 25.48
N ASP A 134 -8.91 -31.25 26.56
CA ASP A 134 -8.92 -30.33 27.70
C ASP A 134 -7.55 -30.25 28.39
N ARG A 135 -6.88 -31.41 28.53
CA ARG A 135 -5.50 -31.47 29.04
C ARG A 135 -4.53 -30.74 28.12
N LEU A 136 -4.60 -30.99 26.81
CA LEU A 136 -3.71 -30.35 25.82
C LEU A 136 -3.93 -28.85 25.71
N ASP A 137 -5.18 -28.38 25.81
CA ASP A 137 -5.51 -26.95 25.84
C ASP A 137 -4.91 -26.29 27.11
N SER A 138 -4.92 -26.99 28.26
CA SER A 138 -4.28 -26.53 29.50
C SER A 138 -2.75 -26.48 29.37
N GLU A 139 -2.13 -27.50 28.78
CA GLU A 139 -0.69 -27.52 28.51
C GLU A 139 -0.26 -26.41 27.55
N LEU A 140 -1.12 -26.07 26.57
CA LEU A 140 -0.89 -24.96 25.67
C LEU A 140 -0.90 -23.63 26.42
N VAL A 141 -1.88 -23.41 27.31
CA VAL A 141 -1.92 -22.22 28.18
C VAL A 141 -0.64 -22.10 29.01
N LEU A 142 -0.19 -23.19 29.64
CA LEU A 142 1.06 -23.21 30.41
C LEU A 142 2.29 -22.88 29.55
N ALA A 143 2.35 -23.38 28.31
CA ALA A 143 3.44 -23.08 27.39
C ALA A 143 3.48 -21.57 27.04
N TYR A 144 2.32 -20.95 26.83
CA TYR A 144 2.24 -19.51 26.60
C TYR A 144 2.55 -18.68 27.86
N GLN A 145 2.18 -19.14 29.05
CA GLN A 145 2.58 -18.48 30.30
C GLN A 145 4.10 -18.51 30.50
N ALA A 146 4.72 -19.68 30.29
CA ALA A 146 6.17 -19.81 30.34
C ALA A 146 6.87 -18.93 29.29
N TYR A 147 6.29 -18.81 28.10
CA TYR A 147 6.76 -17.86 27.09
C TYR A 147 6.66 -16.41 27.59
N ASP A 148 5.50 -16.00 28.09
CA ASP A 148 5.26 -14.62 28.56
C ASP A 148 6.26 -14.25 29.68
N GLU A 149 6.60 -15.18 30.57
CA GLU A 149 7.63 -15.01 31.61
C GLU A 149 9.05 -14.87 31.04
N GLN A 150 9.45 -15.73 30.10
CA GLN A 150 10.79 -15.70 29.50
C GLN A 150 10.97 -14.52 28.53
N ALA A 151 9.88 -14.09 27.90
CA ALA A 151 9.81 -12.98 26.96
C ALA A 151 9.52 -11.62 27.64
N ALA A 152 9.53 -11.56 28.97
CA ALA A 152 9.28 -10.35 29.72
C ALA A 152 10.15 -9.17 29.22
N GLY A 153 9.55 -7.98 29.11
CA GLY A 153 10.20 -6.77 28.60
C GLY A 153 10.16 -6.62 27.07
N LEU A 154 9.84 -7.67 26.31
CA LEU A 154 9.77 -7.59 24.85
C LEU A 154 8.62 -6.67 24.40
N THR A 155 7.44 -6.83 24.98
CA THR A 155 6.24 -6.05 24.62
C THR A 155 6.47 -4.57 24.88
N GLU A 156 6.94 -4.22 26.07
CA GLU A 156 7.21 -2.83 26.46
C GLU A 156 8.25 -2.18 25.55
N LEU A 157 9.29 -2.93 25.16
CA LEU A 157 10.31 -2.42 24.25
C LEU A 157 9.76 -2.19 22.84
N VAL A 158 8.96 -3.13 22.32
CA VAL A 158 8.36 -2.99 20.98
C VAL A 158 7.39 -1.81 20.94
N GLU A 159 6.56 -1.64 21.96
CA GLU A 159 5.61 -0.51 22.04
C GLU A 159 6.35 0.83 22.09
N ALA A 160 7.39 0.95 22.93
CA ALA A 160 8.22 2.16 22.98
C ALA A 160 8.91 2.47 21.64
N GLU A 161 9.34 1.44 20.90
CA GLU A 161 9.93 1.62 19.56
C GLU A 161 8.89 2.04 18.52
N LEU A 162 7.66 1.52 18.59
CA LEU A 162 6.55 1.93 17.72
C LEU A 162 6.18 3.40 17.97
N GLU A 163 6.04 3.80 19.23
CA GLU A 163 5.76 5.21 19.60
C GLU A 163 6.85 6.16 19.08
N ARG A 164 8.12 5.76 19.18
CA ARG A 164 9.25 6.55 18.64
C ARG A 164 9.16 6.71 17.13
N LYS A 165 8.83 5.64 16.40
CA LYS A 165 8.68 5.65 14.94
C LYS A 165 7.49 6.52 14.52
N GLU A 166 6.37 6.43 15.23
CA GLU A 166 5.19 7.26 14.97
C GLU A 166 5.48 8.74 15.19
N LEU A 167 6.15 9.09 16.29
CA LEU A 167 6.54 10.47 16.58
C LEU A 167 7.52 11.02 15.53
N ALA A 168 8.48 10.20 15.08
CA ALA A 168 9.41 10.59 14.01
C ALA A 168 8.66 10.84 12.69
N ALA A 169 7.78 9.92 12.30
CA ALA A 169 6.95 10.06 11.09
C ALA A 169 6.03 11.30 11.16
N GLN A 170 5.48 11.59 12.34
CA GLN A 170 4.66 12.80 12.54
C GLN A 170 5.49 14.08 12.35
N ARG A 171 6.70 14.14 12.94
CA ARG A 171 7.60 15.28 12.76
C ARG A 171 8.03 15.49 11.32
N GLU A 172 8.30 14.41 10.58
CA GLU A 172 8.61 14.48 9.15
C GLU A 172 7.43 15.01 8.33
N ARG A 173 6.21 14.56 8.61
CA ARG A 173 4.99 15.08 7.96
C ARG A 173 4.80 16.55 8.25
N GLU A 174 4.95 16.99 9.50
CA GLU A 174 4.85 18.39 9.88
C GLU A 174 5.94 19.26 9.25
N ALA A 175 7.17 18.75 9.15
CA ALA A 175 8.27 19.43 8.48
C ALA A 175 8.00 19.56 6.97
N TRP A 176 7.50 18.51 6.34
CA TRP A 176 7.11 18.50 4.93
C TRP A 176 5.97 19.48 4.66
N GLN A 177 4.92 19.49 5.49
CA GLN A 177 3.81 20.45 5.39
C GLN A 177 4.29 21.89 5.54
N ARG A 178 5.14 22.17 6.53
CA ARG A 178 5.74 23.51 6.71
C ARG A 178 6.60 23.94 5.54
N ARG A 179 7.27 23.00 4.86
CA ARG A 179 8.03 23.27 3.65
C ARG A 179 7.10 23.56 2.47
N GLN A 180 6.07 22.75 2.26
CA GLN A 180 5.08 22.96 1.20
C GLN A 180 4.35 24.30 1.35
N LEU A 181 4.00 24.69 2.59
CA LEU A 181 3.41 26.00 2.87
C LEU A 181 4.35 27.14 2.51
N ARG A 182 5.62 27.07 2.92
CA ARG A 182 6.62 28.08 2.55
C ARG A 182 6.83 28.18 1.04
N GLU A 183 6.97 27.05 0.36
CA GLU A 183 7.08 27.02 -1.11
C GLU A 183 5.84 27.60 -1.79
N ARG A 184 4.64 27.42 -1.21
CA ARG A 184 3.39 28.03 -1.70
C ARG A 184 3.36 29.54 -1.47
N GLU A 185 3.80 30.00 -0.30
CA GLU A 185 3.91 31.43 0.02
C GLU A 185 4.92 32.13 -0.91
N GLU A 186 6.08 31.50 -1.17
CA GLU A 186 7.08 31.99 -2.12
C GLU A 186 6.52 32.09 -3.54
N ARG A 187 5.78 31.07 -4.00
CA ARG A 187 5.10 31.09 -5.32
C ARG A 187 4.05 32.18 -5.41
N ALA A 188 3.23 32.34 -4.37
CA ALA A 188 2.20 33.39 -4.33
C ALA A 188 2.84 34.80 -4.34
N ALA A 189 3.94 34.98 -3.60
CA ALA A 189 4.68 36.24 -3.57
C ALA A 189 5.32 36.56 -4.93
N ALA A 190 5.90 35.56 -5.62
CA ALA A 190 6.51 35.74 -6.93
C ALA A 190 5.49 36.07 -8.04
N LEU A 191 4.27 35.56 -7.93
CA LEU A 191 3.20 35.83 -8.90
C LEU A 191 2.63 37.25 -8.75
N GLY A 192 2.65 37.81 -7.54
CA GLY A 192 2.31 39.22 -7.26
C GLY A 192 0.95 39.70 -7.81
N GLY A 193 0.80 41.03 -7.91
CA GLY A 193 -0.24 41.69 -8.69
C GLY A 193 0.13 41.86 -10.18
N PRO A 194 -0.78 42.39 -11.01
CA PRO A 194 -0.60 42.54 -12.47
C PRO A 194 0.67 43.28 -12.91
N GLU A 195 1.17 44.20 -12.08
CA GLU A 195 2.34 45.02 -12.39
C GLU A 195 3.56 44.69 -11.51
N ASP A 196 3.43 43.76 -10.56
CA ASP A 196 4.48 43.47 -9.57
C ASP A 196 5.44 42.36 -10.02
N ALA A 197 4.94 41.42 -10.81
CA ALA A 197 5.70 40.26 -11.24
C ALA A 197 6.49 40.52 -12.52
N VAL A 198 7.74 40.05 -12.52
CA VAL A 198 8.63 40.12 -13.68
C VAL A 198 8.53 38.83 -14.47
N TRP A 199 8.12 38.93 -15.72
CA TRP A 199 7.91 37.83 -16.65
C TRP A 199 9.00 37.75 -17.70
N ALA A 200 9.19 36.54 -18.22
CA ALA A 200 9.95 36.28 -19.40
C ALA A 200 9.12 35.43 -20.38
N CYS A 201 9.35 35.63 -21.67
CA CYS A 201 8.83 34.72 -22.69
C CYS A 201 9.83 34.51 -23.82
N SER A 202 9.75 33.35 -24.46
CA SER A 202 10.53 33.03 -25.64
C SER A 202 9.67 32.28 -26.66
N VAL A 203 9.98 32.49 -27.93
CA VAL A 203 9.42 31.69 -29.02
C VAL A 203 10.45 30.67 -29.45
N THR A 204 10.16 29.40 -29.22
CA THR A 204 11.02 28.30 -29.68
C THR A 204 10.43 27.68 -30.95
N GLU A 205 11.29 27.30 -31.89
CA GLU A 205 10.91 26.61 -33.12
C GLU A 205 11.66 25.28 -33.18
N SER A 206 10.91 24.18 -33.34
CA SER A 206 11.52 22.87 -33.53
C SER A 206 12.11 22.73 -34.94
N SER A 207 12.98 21.75 -35.14
CA SER A 207 13.52 21.38 -36.46
C SER A 207 12.46 21.02 -37.51
N GLN A 208 11.21 20.77 -37.08
CA GLN A 208 10.07 20.51 -37.96
C GLN A 208 9.22 21.77 -38.24
N GLY A 209 9.72 22.96 -37.89
CA GLY A 209 9.01 24.23 -38.04
C GLY A 209 7.83 24.42 -37.08
N ARG A 210 7.72 23.60 -36.03
CA ARG A 210 6.66 23.79 -35.02
C ARG A 210 7.11 24.83 -34.02
N ARG A 211 6.34 25.90 -33.90
CA ARG A 211 6.58 26.96 -32.92
C ARG A 211 5.83 26.70 -31.63
N ARG A 212 6.33 27.27 -30.54
CA ARG A 212 5.64 27.39 -29.26
C ARG A 212 6.16 28.62 -28.52
N ILE A 213 5.29 29.25 -27.75
CA ILE A 213 5.63 30.36 -26.87
C ILE A 213 5.76 29.77 -25.46
N GLU A 214 6.94 29.91 -24.86
CA GLU A 214 7.17 29.55 -23.46
C GLU A 214 7.18 30.82 -22.62
N ILE A 215 6.43 30.81 -21.51
CA ILE A 215 6.25 31.95 -20.60
C ILE A 215 6.61 31.49 -19.19
N TRP A 216 7.42 32.25 -18.47
CA TRP A 216 7.78 31.89 -17.10
C TRP A 216 8.08 33.13 -16.25
N LEU A 217 8.02 32.93 -14.93
CA LEU A 217 8.55 33.85 -13.94
C LEU A 217 9.99 33.43 -13.62
N PRO A 218 11.02 34.26 -13.95
CA PRO A 218 12.42 33.93 -13.65
C PRO A 218 12.70 33.69 -12.16
N ALA A 219 11.85 34.24 -11.27
CA ALA A 219 11.92 33.98 -9.83
C ALA A 219 11.52 32.54 -9.43
N LEU A 220 10.80 31.82 -10.29
CA LEU A 220 10.26 30.47 -10.00
C LEU A 220 10.81 29.38 -10.92
N ASP A 221 11.09 29.72 -12.17
CA ASP A 221 11.61 28.80 -13.17
C ASP A 221 12.90 29.38 -13.76
N GLY A 222 13.90 28.51 -13.96
CA GLY A 222 15.07 28.87 -14.74
C GLY A 222 14.73 29.02 -16.22
N ASP A 223 15.64 29.63 -16.96
CA ASP A 223 15.52 29.78 -18.40
C ASP A 223 15.29 28.41 -19.09
N PRO A 224 14.31 28.31 -20.00
CA PRO A 224 14.03 27.06 -20.70
C PRO A 224 15.24 26.61 -21.53
N VAL A 225 15.41 25.29 -21.63
CA VAL A 225 16.54 24.68 -22.33
C VAL A 225 16.38 24.86 -23.85
N GLY A 226 17.42 25.39 -24.52
CA GLY A 226 17.47 25.55 -25.98
C GLY A 226 17.13 26.94 -26.52
N LEU A 227 17.37 27.99 -25.73
CA LEU A 227 17.13 29.40 -26.08
C LEU A 227 18.06 30.00 -27.15
N ASP A 228 18.97 29.22 -27.74
CA ASP A 228 20.18 29.74 -28.37
C ASP A 228 19.99 30.64 -29.61
N GLU A 229 18.79 30.87 -30.13
CA GLU A 229 18.66 31.55 -31.44
C GLU A 229 17.51 32.56 -31.61
N ARG A 230 16.72 32.93 -30.58
CA ARG A 230 15.58 33.87 -30.76
C ARG A 230 15.38 34.88 -29.66
N PRO A 231 14.74 36.04 -29.95
CA PRO A 231 14.51 37.08 -28.97
C PRO A 231 13.68 36.52 -27.81
N SER A 232 14.31 36.44 -26.64
CA SER A 232 13.60 36.34 -25.37
C SER A 232 13.17 37.74 -24.97
N LEU A 233 11.88 37.90 -24.68
CA LEU A 233 11.42 39.05 -23.93
C LEU A 233 11.72 38.75 -22.46
N THR A 234 12.57 39.54 -21.84
CA THR A 234 12.94 39.41 -20.42
C THR A 234 12.62 40.71 -19.70
N ASN A 235 12.39 40.65 -18.39
CA ASN A 235 12.05 41.81 -17.57
C ASN A 235 10.76 42.51 -18.01
N ALA A 236 9.74 41.74 -18.40
CA ALA A 236 8.48 42.24 -18.92
C ALA A 236 7.34 42.10 -17.90
N THR A 237 6.30 42.90 -18.09
CA THR A 237 5.00 42.75 -17.43
C THR A 237 4.16 41.67 -18.14
N ALA A 238 3.14 41.15 -17.46
CA ALA A 238 2.23 40.17 -18.06
C ALA A 238 1.54 40.72 -19.33
N ARG A 239 1.21 42.02 -19.34
CA ARG A 239 0.61 42.70 -20.51
C ARG A 239 1.56 42.80 -21.70
N GLU A 240 2.83 43.07 -21.47
CA GLU A 240 3.85 43.09 -22.53
C GLU A 240 4.04 41.70 -23.13
N VAL A 241 4.03 40.65 -22.29
CA VAL A 241 4.04 39.26 -22.76
C VAL A 241 2.77 38.94 -23.57
N GLN A 242 1.59 39.42 -23.13
CA GLN A 242 0.35 39.25 -23.89
C GLN A 242 0.39 39.92 -25.28
N ALA A 243 0.95 41.13 -25.36
CA ALA A 243 1.17 41.82 -26.63
C ALA A 243 2.12 41.05 -27.55
N GLU A 244 3.15 40.42 -26.98
CA GLU A 244 4.07 39.55 -27.71
C GLU A 244 3.39 38.29 -28.25
N ILE A 245 2.54 37.65 -27.44
CA ILE A 245 1.72 36.50 -27.87
C ILE A 245 0.81 36.91 -29.03
N ALA A 246 0.16 38.07 -28.95
CA ALA A 246 -0.70 38.59 -30.01
C ALA A 246 0.11 38.86 -31.30
N ARG A 247 1.32 39.43 -31.17
CA ARG A 247 2.24 39.66 -32.30
C ARG A 247 2.65 38.35 -32.98
N GLU A 248 3.08 37.35 -32.21
CA GLU A 248 3.49 36.05 -32.77
C GLU A 248 2.30 35.33 -33.40
N ARG A 249 1.11 35.39 -32.78
CA ARG A 249 -0.11 34.75 -33.32
C ARG A 249 -0.68 35.45 -34.54
N ALA A 250 -0.41 36.74 -34.74
CA ALA A 250 -0.78 37.42 -35.98
C ALA A 250 -0.04 36.83 -37.19
N ALA A 251 1.21 36.39 -37.02
CA ALA A 251 1.99 35.72 -38.06
C ALA A 251 1.79 34.18 -38.05
N HIS A 252 1.61 33.59 -36.88
CA HIS A 252 1.52 32.15 -36.65
C HIS A 252 0.32 31.80 -35.74
N PRO A 253 -0.91 31.77 -36.29
CA PRO A 253 -2.15 31.68 -35.51
C PRO A 253 -2.27 30.46 -34.61
N HIS A 254 -1.60 29.36 -34.95
CA HIS A 254 -1.68 28.09 -34.24
C HIS A 254 -0.53 27.84 -33.26
N THR A 255 0.18 28.90 -32.84
CA THR A 255 1.31 28.77 -31.91
C THR A 255 0.78 28.52 -30.49
N PRO A 256 1.05 27.34 -29.90
CA PRO A 256 0.66 27.02 -28.54
C PRO A 256 1.49 27.82 -27.52
N VAL A 257 0.88 28.06 -26.37
CA VAL A 257 1.51 28.73 -25.23
C VAL A 257 1.74 27.68 -24.13
N HIS A 258 2.90 27.73 -23.50
CA HIS A 258 3.26 26.88 -22.38
C HIS A 258 3.81 27.75 -21.25
N TRP A 259 3.37 27.47 -20.03
CA TRP A 259 3.96 28.10 -18.85
C TRP A 259 5.07 27.22 -18.28
N GLY A 260 6.08 27.85 -17.67
CA GLY A 260 7.07 27.18 -16.83
C GLY A 260 6.38 26.34 -15.75
N ILE A 261 7.04 25.28 -15.27
CA ILE A 261 6.40 24.29 -14.40
C ILE A 261 5.95 24.93 -13.08
N ASN A 262 6.82 25.71 -12.43
CA ASN A 262 6.51 26.36 -11.18
C ASN A 262 5.64 27.60 -11.37
N THR A 263 5.76 28.27 -12.52
CA THR A 263 4.88 29.37 -12.94
C THR A 263 3.43 28.87 -13.09
N ALA A 264 3.21 27.80 -13.86
CA ALA A 264 1.90 27.17 -14.02
C ALA A 264 1.30 26.75 -12.67
N ARG A 265 2.14 26.16 -11.81
CA ARG A 265 1.73 25.77 -10.46
C ARG A 265 1.33 26.97 -9.60
N ALA A 266 2.12 28.05 -9.61
CA ALA A 266 1.79 29.27 -8.89
C ALA A 266 0.45 29.86 -9.36
N MET A 267 0.21 29.86 -10.66
CA MET A 267 -1.06 30.31 -11.25
C MET A 267 -2.24 29.43 -10.81
N ARG A 268 -2.12 28.10 -10.88
CA ARG A 268 -3.17 27.19 -10.38
C ARG A 268 -3.48 27.39 -8.89
N GLU A 269 -2.44 27.58 -8.07
CA GLU A 269 -2.59 27.76 -6.62
C GLU A 269 -3.36 29.04 -6.24
N ARG A 270 -3.40 30.05 -7.14
CA ARG A 270 -4.15 31.31 -6.96
C ARG A 270 -5.68 31.12 -7.03
N HIS A 271 -6.17 30.32 -7.98
CA HIS A 271 -7.62 30.02 -8.10
C HIS A 271 -8.02 28.64 -7.54
N GLY A 272 -7.06 27.92 -6.94
CA GLY A 272 -7.20 26.54 -6.48
C GLY A 272 -7.15 25.58 -7.67
N ASP A 273 -6.36 24.50 -7.56
CA ASP A 273 -5.99 23.51 -8.61
C ASP A 273 -7.17 22.91 -9.42
N ARG A 274 -7.89 23.75 -10.16
CA ARG A 274 -9.02 23.43 -11.02
C ARG A 274 -8.54 23.44 -12.46
N ALA A 275 -9.29 22.76 -13.33
CA ALA A 275 -9.04 22.83 -14.75
C ALA A 275 -9.13 24.29 -15.22
N TYR A 276 -8.15 24.73 -16.02
CA TYR A 276 -8.03 26.09 -16.57
C TYR A 276 -7.74 27.21 -15.56
N ALA A 277 -7.36 26.90 -14.31
CA ALA A 277 -7.00 27.92 -13.32
C ALA A 277 -5.82 28.81 -13.79
N GLU A 278 -4.90 28.28 -14.60
CA GLU A 278 -3.82 29.08 -15.20
C GLU A 278 -4.35 30.11 -16.21
N VAL A 279 -5.38 29.75 -16.98
CA VAL A 279 -5.99 30.68 -17.95
C VAL A 279 -6.73 31.79 -17.21
N GLU A 280 -7.44 31.45 -16.13
CA GLU A 280 -8.14 32.43 -15.28
C GLU A 280 -7.16 33.41 -14.62
N THR A 281 -6.03 32.91 -14.08
CA THR A 281 -4.99 33.77 -13.54
C THR A 281 -4.37 34.65 -14.62
N TRP A 282 -4.14 34.12 -15.82
CA TRP A 282 -3.60 34.91 -16.93
C TRP A 282 -4.57 36.04 -17.34
N GLU A 283 -5.86 35.74 -17.42
CA GLU A 283 -6.92 36.72 -17.68
C GLU A 283 -7.00 37.78 -16.59
N GLU A 284 -6.84 37.41 -15.31
CA GLU A 284 -6.78 38.36 -14.20
C GLU A 284 -5.57 39.30 -14.34
N LEU A 285 -4.40 38.77 -14.69
CA LEU A 285 -3.15 39.54 -14.78
C LEU A 285 -3.11 40.46 -16.01
N THR A 286 -3.70 40.02 -17.13
CA THR A 286 -3.57 40.71 -18.42
C THR A 286 -4.84 41.46 -18.84
N GLY A 287 -6.01 41.05 -18.33
CA GLY A 287 -7.32 41.46 -18.82
C GLY A 287 -7.78 40.69 -20.06
N GLU A 288 -6.97 39.75 -20.56
CA GLU A 288 -7.25 39.00 -21.79
C GLU A 288 -7.21 37.50 -21.55
N ARG A 289 -8.28 36.81 -21.98
CA ARG A 289 -8.33 35.36 -21.92
C ARG A 289 -7.46 34.74 -23.01
N ILE A 290 -6.57 33.85 -22.60
CA ILE A 290 -5.66 33.15 -23.52
C ILE A 290 -6.20 31.77 -23.95
N GLU A 291 -6.17 31.50 -25.25
CA GLU A 291 -6.34 30.14 -25.78
C GLU A 291 -4.98 29.44 -25.78
N VAL A 292 -4.75 28.48 -24.89
CA VAL A 292 -3.42 27.85 -24.70
C VAL A 292 -3.00 27.01 -25.91
N HIS A 293 -3.95 26.29 -26.50
CA HIS A 293 -3.73 25.38 -27.63
C HIS A 293 -4.71 25.68 -28.76
N PRO A 294 -4.43 26.71 -29.58
CA PRO A 294 -5.30 27.06 -30.70
C PRO A 294 -5.45 25.89 -31.67
N GLY A 295 -6.70 25.54 -31.98
CA GLY A 295 -7.01 24.45 -32.89
C GLY A 295 -6.41 24.70 -34.28
N ARG A 296 -5.65 23.74 -34.83
CA ARG A 296 -5.18 23.84 -36.22
C ARG A 296 -6.39 23.80 -37.15
N SER A 297 -6.49 24.77 -38.07
CA SER A 297 -7.46 24.64 -39.16
C SER A 297 -7.13 23.37 -39.94
N ARG A 298 -8.15 22.59 -40.29
CA ARG A 298 -8.02 21.34 -41.02
C ARG A 298 -7.81 21.63 -42.51
N ASP A 299 -6.86 22.50 -42.83
CA ASP A 299 -6.60 22.91 -44.21
C ASP A 299 -5.19 22.46 -44.61
N GLY A 300 -5.13 21.47 -45.51
CA GLY A 300 -3.95 21.29 -46.35
C GLY A 300 -3.09 20.03 -46.18
N ARG A 301 -3.68 18.84 -45.98
CA ARG A 301 -3.05 17.60 -46.51
C ARG A 301 -4.10 16.73 -47.20
N GLY A 302 -4.21 16.89 -48.51
CA GLY A 302 -4.87 15.92 -49.37
C GLY A 302 -4.05 14.63 -49.47
N SER A 303 -4.78 13.51 -49.59
CA SER A 303 -4.34 12.14 -49.89
C SER A 303 -3.60 11.39 -48.76
N GLY A 304 -4.08 10.27 -48.23
CA GLY A 304 -5.21 9.43 -48.65
C GLY A 304 -5.50 8.30 -47.65
N HIS A 305 -6.70 7.73 -47.79
CA HIS A 305 -7.18 6.46 -47.24
C HIS A 305 -6.96 6.16 -45.75
N THR A 306 -7.97 6.48 -44.93
CA THR A 306 -8.76 5.44 -44.24
C THR A 306 -10.14 6.00 -43.92
N ALA A 307 -11.07 5.77 -44.84
CA ALA A 307 -12.46 5.61 -44.46
C ALA A 307 -12.55 4.32 -43.64
N THR A 308 -13.12 4.39 -42.45
CA THR A 308 -14.19 3.53 -41.92
C THR A 308 -14.17 3.68 -40.40
N HIS A 309 -15.13 4.41 -39.84
CA HIS A 309 -15.98 3.94 -38.75
C HIS A 309 -17.17 4.92 -38.63
N GLY A 310 -18.35 4.38 -38.90
CA GLY A 310 -19.63 5.06 -38.78
C GLY A 310 -20.05 5.29 -37.32
N PRO A 311 -21.28 5.76 -37.12
CA PRO A 311 -21.68 6.53 -35.95
C PRO A 311 -22.10 5.63 -34.78
N SER A 312 -21.69 5.97 -33.56
CA SER A 312 -22.42 5.58 -32.36
C SER A 312 -22.92 6.82 -31.64
N SER A 313 -24.14 7.21 -32.02
CA SER A 313 -25.01 8.01 -31.17
C SER A 313 -25.52 7.12 -30.04
N THR A 314 -25.34 7.56 -28.79
CA THR A 314 -26.36 7.39 -27.75
C THR A 314 -26.16 8.49 -26.70
N TYR A 315 -27.02 9.50 -26.83
CA TYR A 315 -27.62 10.39 -25.84
C TYR A 315 -27.22 10.28 -24.36
N GLY A 316 -27.11 11.46 -23.72
CA GLY A 316 -28.11 11.84 -22.71
C GLY A 316 -27.65 11.83 -21.25
N SER A 317 -27.89 12.94 -20.58
CA SER A 317 -27.58 13.19 -19.17
C SER A 317 -28.55 12.49 -18.19
N ASP A 318 -28.11 12.48 -16.93
CA ASP A 318 -28.87 12.50 -15.68
C ASP A 318 -29.80 11.33 -15.34
N TYR A 319 -29.35 10.47 -14.42
CA TYR A 319 -29.92 10.25 -13.08
C TYR A 319 -29.46 8.88 -12.54
N GLY A 320 -28.95 8.89 -11.31
CA GLY A 320 -29.16 7.81 -10.35
C GLY A 320 -28.33 6.53 -10.48
N GLY A 321 -27.50 6.30 -9.47
CA GLY A 321 -27.43 4.98 -8.84
C GLY A 321 -26.33 4.04 -9.31
N GLY A 322 -25.24 4.03 -8.53
CA GLY A 322 -24.68 2.77 -8.04
C GLY A 322 -23.61 2.09 -8.91
N GLY A 323 -22.43 1.96 -8.31
CA GLY A 323 -21.52 0.85 -8.60
C GLY A 323 -20.07 1.27 -8.79
N HIS A 324 -19.21 0.94 -7.82
CA HIS A 324 -18.23 -0.13 -8.02
C HIS A 324 -17.54 -0.51 -6.70
N GLY A 325 -17.48 -1.81 -6.44
CA GLY A 325 -16.78 -2.39 -5.30
C GLY A 325 -17.18 -3.84 -4.97
N GLY A 326 -17.40 -4.70 -5.98
CA GLY A 326 -17.33 -6.15 -5.76
C GLY A 326 -15.85 -6.55 -5.69
N GLY A 327 -15.36 -7.40 -4.78
CA GLY A 327 -16.07 -8.37 -3.96
C GLY A 327 -15.78 -9.79 -4.45
N ASP A 328 -14.50 -10.19 -4.47
CA ASP A 328 -14.12 -11.57 -4.78
C ASP A 328 -14.14 -12.43 -3.50
N TYR A 329 -15.29 -13.04 -3.25
CA TYR A 329 -15.40 -14.29 -2.51
C TYR A 329 -16.11 -15.32 -3.37
N GLY A 330 -15.49 -16.49 -3.47
CA GLY A 330 -16.23 -17.75 -3.40
C GLY A 330 -16.50 -18.47 -4.72
N GLY A 331 -15.83 -19.62 -4.85
CA GLY A 331 -16.57 -20.88 -4.90
C GLY A 331 -16.94 -21.43 -6.28
N GLY A 332 -16.65 -22.72 -6.44
CA GLY A 332 -17.09 -23.55 -7.57
C GLY A 332 -15.88 -24.04 -8.35
N GLY A 333 -15.64 -25.33 -8.50
CA GLY A 333 -16.55 -26.45 -8.36
C GLY A 333 -16.10 -27.48 -9.39
N PHE A 334 -15.75 -28.66 -8.89
CA PHE A 334 -15.44 -29.82 -9.72
C PHE A 334 -16.61 -30.18 -10.63
N ALA A 335 -16.33 -30.29 -11.93
CA ALA A 335 -16.98 -31.14 -12.92
C ALA A 335 -15.87 -31.50 -13.92
N GLY A 336 -15.53 -32.75 -14.22
CA GLY A 336 -16.41 -33.87 -14.51
C GLY A 336 -16.46 -34.05 -16.03
N GLY A 337 -15.72 -35.05 -16.54
CA GLY A 337 -15.69 -35.44 -17.96
C GLY A 337 -14.36 -35.09 -18.64
N GLY A 338 -13.70 -35.97 -19.38
CA GLY A 338 -14.05 -37.31 -19.80
C GLY A 338 -12.80 -38.05 -20.30
N PHE A 339 -12.90 -39.37 -20.25
CA PHE A 339 -11.95 -40.31 -20.84
C PHE A 339 -11.85 -40.08 -22.36
N GLY A 340 -10.62 -39.89 -22.83
CA GLY A 340 -10.25 -39.94 -24.24
C GLY A 340 -8.94 -40.70 -24.35
N GLY A 341 -9.02 -41.96 -24.79
CA GLY A 341 -7.90 -42.87 -24.88
C GLY A 341 -7.06 -42.68 -26.14
N SER A 342 -5.79 -43.03 -25.98
CA SER A 342 -4.85 -43.57 -26.97
C SER A 342 -3.64 -43.99 -26.11
N TYR A 343 -3.19 -45.24 -26.00
CA TYR A 343 -3.18 -46.42 -26.86
C TYR A 343 -3.15 -47.66 -25.96
#